data_AF-K2LMV6-F1
#
_entry.id   AF-K2LMV6-F1
#
_cell.length_a   1.000
_cell.length_b   1.000
_cell.length_c   1.000
_cell.angle_alpha   90.00
_cell.angle_beta   90.00
_cell.angle_gamma   90.00
#
_symmetry.space_group_name_H-M   'P 1'
#
loop_
_entity.id
_entity.type
_entity.pdbx_description
1 polymer ?
#
loop_
_entity_poly.entity_id
_entity_poly.type
_entity_poly.pdbx_seq_one_letter_code
_entity_poly.pdbx_strand_id
1 'polypeptide(L)'
;MKLPKALNEATAGAALKYHIKRALERSHSISDFSKNLELSVQKSHFSNNTLKIIEELNNGVKQASEEIKEKATKYEKALQELQKIDESKLTKEQQQVLKVFKGELDQTEVKGIDLNDLYILEQGTRHAGAKKILVKHYGEENTGGLTNDELLNMSEVI
;
A
#
# COMPACT_ATOMS: atom_id res chain seq x y z
N MET A 1 42.62 26.50 1.49
CA MET A 1 41.56 26.90 2.45
C MET A 1 40.56 25.76 2.56
N LYS A 2 40.30 25.20 3.76
CA LYS A 2 39.26 24.19 3.98
C LYS A 2 37.95 24.91 4.36
N LEU A 3 36.87 24.63 3.65
CA LEU A 3 35.54 25.18 3.96
C LEU A 3 35.02 24.64 5.30
N PRO A 4 34.28 25.45 6.08
CA PRO A 4 33.72 25.04 7.36
C PRO A 4 32.72 23.88 7.20
N LYS A 5 32.75 22.92 8.12
CA LYS A 5 32.00 21.65 8.06
C LYS A 5 30.50 21.83 7.82
N ALA A 6 29.88 22.83 8.45
CA ALA A 6 28.46 23.16 8.29
C ALA A 6 28.11 23.58 6.85
N LEU A 7 29.01 24.28 6.15
CA LEU A 7 28.81 24.66 4.75
C LEU A 7 28.87 23.43 3.84
N ASN A 8 29.75 22.47 4.15
CA ASN A 8 29.93 21.25 3.37
C ASN A 8 28.70 20.32 3.51
N GLU A 9 28.12 20.22 4.71
CA GLU A 9 26.92 19.42 4.96
C GLU A 9 25.66 20.03 4.32
N ALA A 10 25.47 21.35 4.45
CA ALA A 10 24.35 22.05 3.81
C ALA A 10 24.42 21.95 2.27
N THR A 11 25.62 22.05 1.70
CA THR A 11 25.84 21.91 0.26
C THR A 11 25.59 20.47 -0.21
N ALA A 12 26.04 19.47 0.56
CA ALA A 12 25.81 18.06 0.26
C ALA A 12 24.32 17.67 0.34
N GLY A 13 23.59 18.20 1.32
CA GLY A 13 22.14 17.99 1.45
C GLY A 13 21.35 18.61 0.29
N ALA A 14 21.73 19.82 -0.14
CA ALA A 14 21.12 20.47 -1.31
C ALA A 14 21.38 19.68 -2.61
N ALA A 15 22.60 19.18 -2.78
CA ALA A 15 22.94 18.32 -3.91
C ALA A 15 22.10 17.03 -3.90
N LEU A 16 22.08 16.30 -2.79
CA LEU A 16 21.28 15.08 -2.67
C LEU A 16 19.79 15.33 -2.98
N LYS A 17 19.23 16.42 -2.44
CA LYS A 17 17.85 16.83 -2.71
C LYS A 17 17.61 17.06 -4.21
N TYR A 18 18.54 17.70 -4.90
CA TYR A 18 18.47 17.90 -6.35
C TYR A 18 18.46 16.56 -7.11
N HIS A 19 19.35 15.63 -6.75
CA HIS A 19 19.44 14.33 -7.40
C HIS A 19 18.18 13.48 -7.21
N ILE A 20 17.60 13.49 -6.00
CA ILE A 20 16.32 12.81 -5.71
C ILE A 20 15.19 13.43 -6.52
N LYS A 21 15.05 14.77 -6.50
CA LYS A 21 14.00 15.47 -7.25
C LYS A 21 14.08 15.15 -8.75
N ARG A 22 15.30 15.18 -9.30
CA ARG A 22 15.54 14.86 -10.71
C ARG A 22 15.25 13.40 -11.05
N ALA A 23 15.54 12.47 -10.14
CA ALA A 23 15.19 11.06 -10.32
C ALA A 23 13.67 10.87 -10.34
N LEU A 24 12.93 11.54 -9.44
CA LEU A 24 11.46 11.50 -9.42
C LEU A 24 10.84 12.05 -10.69
N GLU A 25 11.26 13.23 -11.15
CA GLU A 25 10.71 13.89 -12.36
C GLU A 25 10.90 13.06 -13.63
N ARG A 26 11.88 12.15 -13.66
CA ARG A 26 12.22 11.34 -14.83
C ARG A 26 11.66 9.92 -14.77
N SER A 27 11.00 9.56 -13.68
CA SER A 27 10.61 8.18 -13.41
C SER A 27 9.10 8.02 -13.49
N HIS A 28 8.67 7.01 -14.24
CA HIS A 28 7.26 6.65 -14.38
C HIS A 28 6.89 5.42 -13.56
N SER A 29 7.89 4.77 -12.95
CA SER A 29 7.73 3.63 -12.05
C SER A 29 8.73 3.71 -10.89
N ILE A 30 8.47 2.94 -9.83
CA ILE A 30 9.38 2.82 -8.68
C ILE A 30 10.75 2.24 -9.12
N SER A 31 10.73 1.28 -10.06
CA SER A 31 11.96 0.70 -10.61
C SER A 31 12.77 1.73 -11.39
N ASP A 32 12.12 2.55 -12.22
CA ASP A 32 12.79 3.64 -12.94
C ASP A 32 13.40 4.66 -11.97
N PHE A 33 12.70 4.96 -10.87
CA PHE A 33 13.18 5.86 -9.84
C PHE A 33 14.47 5.36 -9.20
N SER A 34 14.50 4.11 -8.74
CA SER A 34 15.71 3.53 -8.13
C SER A 34 16.90 3.53 -9.10
N LYS A 35 16.68 3.14 -10.37
CA LYS A 35 17.72 3.13 -11.40
C LYS A 35 18.23 4.54 -11.72
N ASN A 36 17.33 5.51 -11.83
CA ASN A 36 17.69 6.89 -12.10
C ASN A 36 18.44 7.51 -10.92
N LEU A 37 18.03 7.22 -9.67
CA LEU A 37 18.70 7.69 -8.47
C LEU A 37 20.14 7.13 -8.39
N GLU A 38 20.32 5.83 -8.64
CA GLU A 38 21.64 5.19 -8.64
C GLU A 38 22.59 5.80 -9.69
N LEU A 39 22.13 5.97 -10.93
CA LEU A 39 22.91 6.62 -12.00
C LEU A 39 23.25 8.08 -11.68
N SER A 40 22.34 8.78 -11.02
CA SER A 40 22.50 10.17 -10.61
C SER A 40 23.55 10.30 -9.49
N VAL A 41 23.57 9.33 -8.58
CA VAL A 41 24.53 9.25 -7.47
C VAL A 41 25.92 8.84 -7.94
N GLN A 42 26.04 7.86 -8.85
CA GLN A 42 27.34 7.45 -9.41
C GLN A 42 28.07 8.59 -10.13
N LYS A 43 27.32 9.52 -10.74
CA LYS A 43 27.87 10.71 -11.42
C LYS A 43 28.27 11.83 -10.45
N SER A 44 28.03 11.66 -9.15
CA SER A 44 28.14 12.71 -8.15
C SER A 44 29.17 12.35 -7.08
N HIS A 45 29.99 13.33 -6.68
CA HIS A 45 31.00 13.13 -5.64
C HIS A 45 30.39 13.36 -4.25
N PHE A 46 29.73 12.33 -3.71
CA PHE A 46 29.18 12.36 -2.36
C PHE A 46 30.15 11.81 -1.30
N SER A 47 29.96 12.23 -0.05
CA SER A 47 30.69 11.65 1.08
C SER A 47 30.22 10.23 1.38
N ASN A 48 31.07 9.39 1.98
CA ASN A 48 30.72 8.02 2.35
C ASN A 48 29.45 7.95 3.23
N ASN A 49 29.27 8.91 4.14
CA ASN A 49 28.08 8.98 4.98
C ASN A 49 26.81 9.24 4.14
N THR A 50 26.91 10.11 3.14
CA THR A 50 25.80 10.40 2.22
C THR A 50 25.48 9.20 1.33
N LEU A 51 26.51 8.48 0.84
CA LEU A 51 26.34 7.25 0.06
C LEU A 51 25.60 6.18 0.88
N LYS A 52 25.92 6.04 2.17
CA LYS A 52 25.21 5.11 3.06
C LYS A 52 23.73 5.47 3.22
N ILE A 53 23.41 6.76 3.39
CA ILE A 53 22.02 7.23 3.48
C ILE A 53 21.25 6.93 2.18
N ILE A 54 21.89 7.12 1.02
CA ILE A 54 21.30 6.80 -0.28
C ILE A 54 21.03 5.30 -0.40
N GLU A 55 21.95 4.46 0.05
CA GLU A 55 21.80 3.00 0.03
C GLU A 55 20.63 2.54 0.93
N GLU A 56 20.55 3.06 2.15
CA GLU A 56 19.43 2.81 3.07
C GLU A 56 18.08 3.26 2.45
N LEU A 57 18.05 4.42 1.79
CA LEU A 57 16.87 4.91 1.07
C LEU A 57 16.47 3.96 -0.07
N ASN A 58 17.43 3.51 -0.89
CA ASN A 58 17.16 2.58 -1.99
C ASN A 58 16.61 1.24 -1.49
N ASN A 59 17.14 0.73 -0.38
CA ASN A 59 16.66 -0.50 0.24
C ASN A 59 15.22 -0.34 0.78
N GLY A 60 14.92 0.78 1.45
CA GLY A 60 13.56 1.08 1.91
C GLY A 60 12.55 1.24 0.75
N VAL A 61 12.97 1.87 -0.35
CA VAL A 61 12.14 1.97 -1.57
C VAL A 61 11.86 0.60 -2.18
N LYS A 62 12.85 -0.30 -2.17
CA LYS A 62 12.68 -1.67 -2.66
C LYS A 62 11.67 -2.44 -1.81
N GLN A 63 11.80 -2.39 -0.48
CA GLN A 63 10.86 -3.03 0.44
C GLN A 63 9.44 -2.50 0.26
N ALA A 64 9.26 -1.17 0.24
CA ALA A 64 7.96 -0.55 0.00
C ALA A 64 7.37 -0.96 -1.36
N SER A 65 8.20 -1.11 -2.39
CA SER A 65 7.75 -1.60 -3.70
C SER A 65 7.24 -3.04 -3.65
N GLU A 66 7.88 -3.91 -2.87
CA GLU A 66 7.47 -5.32 -2.72
C GLU A 66 6.12 -5.39 -1.97
N GLU A 67 5.98 -4.66 -0.87
CA GLU A 67 4.72 -4.59 -0.11
C GLU A 67 3.55 -4.07 -0.96
N ILE A 68 3.78 -3.02 -1.75
CA ILE A 68 2.76 -2.46 -2.65
C ILE A 68 2.36 -3.48 -3.71
N LYS A 69 3.34 -4.21 -4.27
CA LYS A 69 3.09 -5.24 -5.28
C LYS A 69 2.27 -6.39 -4.71
N GLU A 70 2.58 -6.86 -3.51
CA GLU A 70 1.80 -7.92 -2.85
C GLU A 70 0.35 -7.49 -2.62
N LYS A 71 0.12 -6.28 -2.07
CA LYS A 71 -1.23 -5.74 -1.87
C LYS A 71 -2.00 -5.61 -3.18
N ALA A 72 -1.34 -5.16 -4.26
CA ALA A 72 -1.96 -5.09 -5.59
C ALA A 72 -2.39 -6.48 -6.09
N THR A 73 -1.54 -7.50 -5.96
CA THR A 73 -1.90 -8.87 -6.37
C THR A 73 -3.04 -9.48 -5.55
N LYS A 74 -3.15 -9.17 -4.24
CA LYS A 74 -4.26 -9.64 -3.40
C LYS A 74 -5.60 -9.05 -3.88
N TYR A 75 -5.61 -7.76 -4.23
CA TYR A 75 -6.79 -7.10 -4.78
C TYR A 75 -7.19 -7.65 -6.15
N GLU A 76 -6.23 -7.87 -7.05
CA GLU A 76 -6.48 -8.47 -8.36
C GLU A 76 -7.04 -9.89 -8.23
N LYS A 77 -6.51 -10.70 -7.31
CA LYS A 77 -7.05 -12.04 -7.00
C LYS A 77 -8.48 -11.96 -6.49
N ALA A 78 -8.78 -11.05 -5.57
CA ALA A 78 -10.15 -10.85 -5.07
C ALA A 78 -11.12 -10.48 -6.19
N LEU A 79 -10.72 -9.60 -7.12
CA LEU A 79 -11.52 -9.28 -8.31
C LEU A 79 -11.71 -10.50 -9.23
N GLN A 80 -10.69 -11.33 -9.43
CA GLN A 80 -10.81 -12.56 -10.23
C GLN A 80 -11.76 -13.58 -9.59
N GLU A 81 -11.73 -13.74 -8.27
CA GLU A 81 -12.67 -14.63 -7.55
C GLU A 81 -14.11 -14.10 -7.64
N LEU A 82 -14.33 -12.79 -7.57
CA LEU A 82 -15.65 -12.17 -7.76
C LEU A 82 -16.25 -12.43 -9.15
N GLN A 83 -15.41 -12.57 -10.19
CA GLN A 83 -15.86 -12.90 -11.54
C GLN A 83 -16.33 -14.34 -11.69
N LYS A 84 -15.88 -15.26 -10.84
CA LYS A 84 -16.26 -16.69 -10.87
C LYS A 84 -17.61 -16.97 -10.20
N ILE A 85 -18.19 -15.99 -9.50
CA ILE A 85 -19.44 -16.17 -8.78
C ILE A 85 -20.60 -16.25 -9.79
N ASP A 86 -21.35 -17.35 -9.71
CA ASP A 86 -22.56 -17.55 -10.49
C ASP A 86 -23.71 -16.71 -9.92
N GLU A 87 -24.04 -15.62 -10.61
CA GLU A 87 -25.07 -14.66 -10.20
C GLU A 87 -26.47 -15.30 -10.08
N SER A 88 -26.72 -16.39 -10.80
CA SER A 88 -28.03 -17.06 -10.81
C SER A 88 -28.39 -17.73 -9.48
N LYS A 89 -27.37 -18.01 -8.65
CA LYS A 89 -27.52 -18.65 -7.33
C LYS A 89 -27.67 -17.64 -6.19
N LEU A 90 -27.53 -16.34 -6.47
CA LEU A 90 -27.56 -15.28 -5.48
C LEU A 90 -28.97 -14.70 -5.33
N THR A 91 -29.30 -14.24 -4.11
CA THR A 91 -30.50 -13.44 -3.88
C THR A 91 -30.37 -12.06 -4.52
N LYS A 92 -31.49 -11.35 -4.71
CA LYS A 92 -31.48 -9.99 -5.30
C LYS A 92 -30.57 -9.02 -4.53
N GLU A 93 -30.54 -9.13 -3.21
CA GLU A 93 -29.68 -8.34 -2.33
C GLU A 93 -28.20 -8.71 -2.53
N GLN A 94 -27.89 -10.01 -2.56
CA GLN A 94 -26.52 -10.48 -2.83
C GLN A 94 -26.02 -10.09 -4.22
N GLN A 95 -26.89 -10.05 -5.23
CA GLN A 95 -26.56 -9.55 -6.56
C GLN A 95 -26.23 -8.06 -6.56
N GLN A 96 -26.98 -7.24 -5.81
CA GLN A 96 -26.68 -5.80 -5.68
C GLN A 96 -25.34 -5.58 -4.98
N VAL A 97 -25.06 -6.35 -3.93
CA VAL A 97 -23.76 -6.32 -3.24
C VAL A 97 -22.62 -6.70 -4.18
N LEU A 98 -22.77 -7.78 -4.95
CA LEU A 98 -21.79 -8.21 -5.94
C LEU A 98 -21.51 -7.13 -6.99
N LYS A 99 -22.55 -6.40 -7.45
CA LYS A 99 -22.42 -5.30 -8.41
C LYS A 99 -21.62 -4.12 -7.85
N VAL A 100 -21.77 -3.79 -6.57
CA VAL A 100 -20.94 -2.78 -5.90
C VAL A 100 -19.48 -3.23 -5.83
N PHE A 101 -19.23 -4.52 -5.57
CA PHE A 101 -17.88 -5.08 -5.58
C PHE A 101 -17.23 -5.11 -6.98
N LYS A 102 -18.02 -5.35 -8.04
CA LYS A 102 -17.58 -5.30 -9.45
C LYS A 102 -17.42 -3.89 -9.99
N GLY A 103 -18.00 -2.90 -9.31
CA GLY A 103 -17.97 -1.49 -9.70
C GLY A 103 -19.03 -1.07 -10.71
N GLU A 104 -20.12 -1.83 -10.81
CA GLU A 104 -21.28 -1.51 -11.64
C GLU A 104 -22.28 -0.58 -10.93
N LEU A 105 -22.21 -0.51 -9.59
CA LEU A 105 -23.03 0.34 -8.75
C LEU A 105 -22.14 1.07 -7.73
N ASP A 106 -22.34 2.38 -7.60
CA ASP A 106 -21.57 3.20 -6.66
C ASP A 106 -21.86 2.83 -5.20
N GLN A 107 -23.10 2.47 -4.88
CA GLN A 107 -23.52 2.05 -3.55
C GLN A 107 -24.79 1.19 -3.57
N THR A 108 -25.02 0.43 -2.50
CA THR A 108 -26.29 -0.28 -2.26
C THR A 108 -26.62 -0.31 -0.77
N GLU A 109 -27.92 -0.32 -0.46
CA GLU A 109 -28.42 -0.55 0.90
C GLU A 109 -28.56 -2.06 1.13
N VAL A 110 -28.04 -2.56 2.25
CA VAL A 110 -28.19 -3.96 2.65
C VAL A 110 -29.03 -4.03 3.92
N LYS A 111 -30.16 -4.73 3.85
CA LYS A 111 -30.98 -5.04 5.01
C LYS A 111 -30.39 -6.27 5.70
N GLY A 112 -29.68 -6.06 6.81
CA GLY A 112 -29.24 -7.16 7.66
C GLY A 112 -30.46 -7.91 8.21
N ILE A 113 -30.54 -9.21 7.94
CA ILE A 113 -31.69 -10.04 8.39
C ILE A 113 -31.61 -10.32 9.90
N ASP A 114 -30.46 -10.09 10.54
CA ASP A 114 -30.31 -10.19 11.98
C ASP A 114 -29.75 -8.86 12.54
N LEU A 115 -30.56 -8.25 13.42
CA LEU A 115 -30.40 -6.97 14.13
C LEU A 115 -30.47 -5.69 13.26
N ASN A 116 -31.68 -5.14 13.10
CA ASN A 116 -32.13 -3.72 12.96
C ASN A 116 -31.23 -2.59 12.41
N ASP A 117 -30.06 -2.86 11.85
CA ASP A 117 -29.11 -1.88 11.36
C ASP A 117 -29.08 -1.92 9.82
N LEU A 118 -29.52 -0.83 9.21
CA LEU A 118 -29.39 -0.58 7.78
C LEU A 118 -27.93 -0.21 7.48
N TYR A 119 -27.19 -1.11 6.84
CA TYR A 119 -25.82 -0.81 6.40
C TYR A 119 -25.83 -0.27 4.96
N ILE A 120 -25.17 0.88 4.76
CA ILE A 120 -24.89 1.43 3.44
C ILE A 120 -23.54 0.86 2.97
N LEU A 121 -23.54 0.14 1.85
CA LEU A 121 -22.32 -0.34 1.21
C LEU A 121 -21.96 0.59 0.06
N GLU A 122 -20.85 1.31 0.20
CA GLU A 122 -20.33 2.22 -0.82
C GLU A 122 -19.04 1.66 -1.45
N GLN A 123 -18.90 1.85 -2.76
CA GLN A 123 -17.72 1.44 -3.52
C GLN A 123 -16.55 2.41 -3.22
N GLY A 124 -15.42 1.86 -2.77
CA GLY A 124 -14.16 2.60 -2.69
C GLY A 124 -13.85 3.31 -1.36
N THR A 125 -14.79 3.38 -0.41
CA THR A 125 -14.50 3.99 0.91
C THR A 125 -13.57 3.12 1.76
N ARG A 126 -12.67 3.77 2.51
CA ARG A 126 -11.77 3.10 3.46
C ARG A 126 -12.39 2.93 4.85
N HIS A 127 -13.52 3.58 5.12
CA HIS A 127 -14.11 3.67 6.46
C HIS A 127 -15.30 2.72 6.67
N ALA A 128 -16.18 2.55 5.68
CA ALA A 128 -17.34 1.64 5.74
C ALA A 128 -17.83 1.34 4.33
N GLY A 129 -17.20 0.38 3.65
CA GLY A 129 -17.52 0.09 2.25
C GLY A 129 -16.95 -1.22 1.74
N ALA A 130 -17.35 -1.58 0.51
CA ALA A 130 -16.96 -2.82 -0.16
C ALA A 130 -15.44 -3.04 -0.13
N LYS A 131 -14.66 -2.00 -0.44
CA LYS A 131 -13.19 -2.07 -0.43
C LYS A 131 -12.63 -2.45 0.95
N LYS A 132 -13.18 -1.91 2.04
CA LYS A 132 -12.77 -2.25 3.41
C LYS A 132 -13.10 -3.70 3.76
N ILE A 133 -14.26 -4.21 3.32
CA ILE A 133 -14.69 -5.60 3.56
C ILE A 133 -13.77 -6.58 2.83
N LEU A 134 -13.48 -6.37 1.55
CA LEU A 134 -12.53 -7.21 0.81
C LEU A 134 -11.13 -7.20 1.44
N VAL A 135 -10.66 -6.02 1.87
CA VAL A 135 -9.35 -5.89 2.53
C VAL A 135 -9.33 -6.57 3.90
N LYS A 136 -10.41 -6.52 4.69
CA LYS A 136 -10.49 -7.15 6.01
C LYS A 136 -10.58 -8.68 5.94
N HIS A 137 -11.27 -9.23 4.94
CA HIS A 137 -11.49 -10.68 4.83
C HIS A 137 -10.44 -11.42 3.98
N TYR A 138 -9.80 -10.74 3.02
CA TYR A 138 -8.80 -11.34 2.12
C TYR A 138 -7.42 -10.65 2.17
N GLY A 139 -7.27 -9.58 2.97
CA GLY A 139 -6.01 -8.86 3.18
C GLY A 139 -5.50 -9.01 4.62
N GLU A 140 -4.18 -8.93 4.78
CA GLU A 140 -3.46 -9.08 6.06
C GLU A 140 -3.56 -7.86 7.00
N GLU A 141 -4.34 -6.85 6.62
CA GLU A 141 -4.64 -5.72 7.49
C GLU A 141 -5.93 -6.03 8.27
N ASN A 142 -5.81 -6.98 9.20
CA ASN A 142 -6.75 -7.19 10.29
C ASN A 142 -6.82 -5.90 11.12
N THR A 143 -7.71 -4.98 10.76
CA THR A 143 -7.99 -3.81 11.60
C THR A 143 -8.82 -4.24 12.83
N GLY A 144 -8.18 -4.93 13.77
CA GLY A 144 -8.62 -5.00 15.18
C GLY A 144 -9.18 -6.33 15.70
N GLY A 145 -8.61 -7.49 15.32
CA GLY A 145 -8.86 -8.76 16.02
C GLY A 145 -7.54 -9.40 16.42
N LEU A 146 -7.47 -9.97 17.63
CA LEU A 146 -6.31 -10.73 18.13
C LEU A 146 -5.91 -11.81 17.11
N THR A 147 -4.64 -11.84 16.74
CA THR A 147 -4.06 -12.84 15.85
C THR A 147 -3.94 -14.19 16.55
N ASN A 148 -3.91 -15.29 15.79
CA ASN A 148 -3.75 -16.64 16.37
C ASN A 148 -2.44 -16.78 17.15
N ASP A 149 -1.39 -16.05 16.76
CA ASP A 149 -0.10 -16.01 17.47
C ASP A 149 -0.20 -15.21 18.79
N GLU A 150 -1.00 -14.14 18.84
CA GLU A 150 -1.30 -13.42 20.08
C GLU A 150 -2.15 -14.27 21.05
N LEU A 151 -3.06 -15.11 20.55
CA LEU A 151 -3.84 -16.05 21.38
C LEU A 151 -2.97 -17.19 21.95
N LEU A 152 -1.99 -17.69 21.20
CA LEU A 152 -1.05 -18.72 21.67
C LEU A 152 -0.09 -18.17 22.73
N ASN A 153 0.35 -16.91 22.61
CA ASN A 153 1.24 -16.28 23.58
C ASN A 153 0.54 -15.86 24.90
N MET A 154 -0.80 -15.91 24.98
CA MET A 154 -1.52 -15.68 26.24
C MET A 154 -1.41 -16.85 27.23
N SER A 155 -1.03 -18.06 26.79
CA SER A 155 -0.73 -19.17 27.72
C SER A 155 0.69 -19.12 28.29
N GLU A 156 1.58 -18.28 27.75
CA GLU A 156 2.92 -18.08 28.28
C GLU A 156 2.99 -16.98 29.38
N VAL A 157 1.86 -16.29 29.64
CA VAL A 157 1.75 -15.22 30.65
C VAL A 157 0.93 -15.68 31.89
N ILE A 158 0.77 -16.99 32.09
CA ILE A 158 0.29 -17.56 33.37
C ILE A 158 1.43 -18.33 34.04
#